data_AF-A0ABC9ETC9-F1
#
_entry.id   AF-A0ABC9ETC9-F1
#
_cell.length_a   1.000
_cell.length_b   1.000
_cell.length_c   1.000
_cell.angle_alpha   90.00
_cell.angle_beta   90.00
_cell.angle_gamma   90.00
#
_symmetry.space_group_name_H-M   'P 1'
#
loop_
_entity.id
_entity.type
_entity.pdbx_description
1 polymer ?
#
loop_
_entity_poly.entity_id
_entity_poly.type
_entity_poly.pdbx_seq_one_letter_code
_entity_poly.pdbx_strand_id
1 'polypeptide(L)'
;MASATASISSHPAALRDVKAARIGAVRQQVAVVPAAAAARGQRARAVLPLRAAEPGRQPVSASAAPVAPVADEVAAPAAVDYETLAHELEGASPLEVMDRALAMFGSEIAIAFSGAEDVALIEYAKLTGRPFRVFSLDTGRLNPETYQFFDKVEKHYGIHIEYMFPDSSEVQELVRTKGLFSFYEDGHQECCRVRKVRPLRRALKGLRAWITGQRKDQSPGTRASIPLVQVDPSFEGLDGGAGSLIKWNPVANVDGKDIWTFLRTMDVPVNTLHAQGYVSIGCEPCTRPVLPGQHEREGRWWWEDAKAKECGLHKGNIEKEGQAAAPKSANGNGLAGAPDIFESPAVVSLTRPGIENLLRLENRTEPWLVVLYAPWCPFCQAMEASYLELAEKLAGSGVKVARFRADGEQKPFAQAELQLQSFPTVLLFPSRTARPIKYPSEKRDVDSLLAFVNSLR
;
A
#
# COMPACT_ATOMS: atom_id res chain seq x y z
N MET A 1 -47.37 45.98 -34.56
CA MET A 1 -45.98 46.48 -34.68
C MET A 1 -45.03 45.31 -34.52
N ALA A 2 -44.16 45.13 -35.51
CA ALA A 2 -42.92 44.36 -35.59
C ALA A 2 -42.86 42.93 -34.99
N SER A 3 -42.83 41.99 -35.94
CA SER A 3 -42.34 40.61 -35.88
C SER A 3 -40.81 40.56 -35.76
N ALA A 4 -40.26 39.58 -35.04
CA ALA A 4 -38.96 38.98 -35.35
C ALA A 4 -38.75 37.65 -34.56
N THR A 5 -39.10 36.54 -35.21
CA THR A 5 -38.56 35.21 -34.96
C THR A 5 -37.13 35.13 -35.49
N ALA A 6 -36.19 34.61 -34.71
CA ALA A 6 -34.86 34.20 -35.21
C ALA A 6 -34.56 32.77 -34.75
N SER A 7 -34.60 31.86 -35.73
CA SER A 7 -34.19 30.46 -35.67
C SER A 7 -32.67 30.37 -35.63
N ILE A 8 -32.11 29.51 -34.77
CA ILE A 8 -30.70 29.08 -34.86
C ILE A 8 -30.69 27.64 -35.33
N SER A 9 -30.27 27.47 -36.60
CA SER A 9 -30.08 26.20 -37.26
C SER A 9 -28.77 25.55 -36.79
N SER A 10 -28.89 24.28 -36.42
CA SER A 10 -27.81 23.31 -36.33
C SER A 10 -27.36 22.93 -37.74
N HIS A 11 -26.05 22.85 -38.01
CA HIS A 11 -25.43 21.99 -39.02
C HIS A 11 -23.91 21.82 -38.77
N PRO A 12 -23.29 20.72 -39.27
CA PRO A 12 -22.11 20.09 -38.69
C PRO A 12 -20.80 20.59 -39.29
N ALA A 13 -19.74 20.66 -38.48
CA ALA A 13 -18.39 20.95 -38.96
C ALA A 13 -17.78 19.69 -39.60
N ALA A 14 -17.68 19.71 -40.93
CA ALA A 14 -17.01 18.69 -41.72
C ALA A 14 -15.48 18.83 -41.65
N LEU A 15 -14.81 17.68 -41.48
CA LEU A 15 -13.38 17.47 -41.67
C LEU A 15 -12.95 17.96 -43.07
N ARG A 16 -11.87 18.76 -43.11
CA ARG A 16 -11.14 19.04 -44.35
C ARG A 16 -9.72 18.50 -44.25
N ASP A 17 -9.44 17.55 -45.14
CA ASP A 17 -8.11 17.06 -45.50
C ASP A 17 -7.18 18.21 -45.89
N VAL A 18 -5.99 18.24 -45.28
CA VAL A 18 -4.86 19.03 -45.77
C VAL A 18 -3.83 18.07 -46.35
N LYS A 19 -3.64 18.20 -47.67
CA LYS A 19 -2.68 17.45 -48.48
C LYS A 19 -1.24 17.64 -47.99
N ALA A 20 -0.50 16.53 -48.04
CA ALA A 20 0.93 16.41 -47.80
C ALA A 20 1.77 17.32 -48.70
N ALA A 21 2.80 17.96 -48.11
CA ALA A 21 3.96 18.48 -48.81
C ALA A 21 5.22 17.77 -48.29
N ARG A 22 5.91 17.09 -49.21
CA ARG A 22 7.27 16.55 -49.03
C ARG A 22 8.29 17.68 -49.21
N ILE A 23 9.43 17.55 -48.51
CA ILE A 23 10.83 17.82 -48.92
C ILE A 23 11.60 18.51 -47.79
N GLY A 24 12.76 17.94 -47.42
CA GLY A 24 13.83 18.66 -46.72
C GLY A 24 14.55 17.90 -45.60
N ALA A 25 15.18 16.76 -45.90
CA ALA A 25 16.08 16.09 -44.95
C ALA A 25 17.40 16.89 -44.83
N VAL A 26 17.63 17.52 -43.68
CA VAL A 26 18.94 18.09 -43.32
C VAL A 26 19.81 16.96 -42.77
N ARG A 27 20.80 16.56 -43.58
CA ARG A 27 21.77 15.50 -43.31
C ARG A 27 22.96 16.13 -42.57
N GLN A 28 23.00 16.06 -41.24
CA GLN A 28 24.24 16.33 -40.51
C GLN A 28 25.19 15.15 -40.67
N GLN A 29 26.31 15.40 -41.36
CA GLN A 29 27.43 14.48 -41.50
C GLN A 29 28.17 14.40 -40.16
N VAL A 30 28.14 13.25 -39.50
CA VAL A 30 29.14 12.89 -38.50
C VAL A 30 30.18 12.03 -39.21
N ALA A 31 31.40 12.54 -39.29
CA ALA A 31 32.54 11.84 -39.87
C ALA A 31 32.88 10.60 -39.04
N VAL A 32 32.90 9.44 -39.69
CA VAL A 32 33.45 8.19 -39.15
C VAL A 32 34.94 8.19 -39.46
N VAL A 33 35.78 8.19 -38.42
CA VAL A 33 37.24 8.02 -38.53
C VAL A 33 37.56 6.52 -38.52
N PRO A 34 38.42 6.00 -39.42
CA PRO A 34 38.69 4.58 -39.50
C PRO A 34 39.67 4.13 -38.40
N ALA A 35 39.47 2.91 -37.90
CA ALA A 35 40.41 2.21 -37.05
C ALA A 35 41.64 1.79 -37.86
N ALA A 36 42.83 2.17 -37.40
CA ALA A 36 44.10 1.64 -37.87
C ALA A 36 44.91 1.11 -36.68
N ALA A 37 45.41 -0.11 -36.84
CA ALA A 37 46.23 -0.85 -35.90
C ALA A 37 47.64 -0.25 -35.77
N ALA A 38 48.20 -0.27 -34.56
CA ALA A 38 49.64 -0.27 -34.34
C ALA A 38 49.98 -0.89 -32.97
N ALA A 39 51.11 -1.59 -32.94
CA ALA A 39 51.46 -2.61 -31.98
C ALA A 39 52.20 -2.09 -30.72
N ARG A 40 52.14 -2.94 -29.68
CA ARG A 40 53.14 -3.26 -28.64
C ARG A 40 54.05 -2.13 -28.12
N GLY A 41 53.87 -1.82 -26.84
CA GLY A 41 54.90 -1.22 -25.98
C GLY A 41 54.65 -1.54 -24.51
N GLN A 42 55.32 -2.57 -23.99
CA GLN A 42 55.34 -2.89 -22.56
C GLN A 42 56.11 -1.81 -21.78
N ARG A 43 55.50 -1.22 -20.74
CA ARG A 43 56.23 -0.69 -19.58
C ARG A 43 55.42 -0.92 -18.31
N ALA A 44 55.80 -1.97 -17.60
CA ALA A 44 55.43 -2.20 -16.21
C ALA A 44 56.10 -1.13 -15.33
N ARG A 45 55.33 -0.47 -14.45
CA ARG A 45 55.87 0.27 -13.32
C ARG A 45 55.43 -0.44 -12.05
N ALA A 46 56.39 -1.17 -11.47
CA ALA A 46 56.31 -1.68 -10.11
C ALA A 46 56.49 -0.52 -9.12
N VAL A 47 55.62 -0.42 -8.13
CA VAL A 47 55.82 0.45 -6.96
C VAL A 47 56.07 -0.48 -5.78
N LEU A 48 57.32 -0.53 -5.31
CA LEU A 48 57.72 -1.15 -4.06
C LEU A 48 57.27 -0.29 -2.87
N PRO A 49 56.82 -0.88 -1.75
CA PRO A 49 56.64 -0.15 -0.51
C PRO A 49 58.00 0.08 0.18
N LEU A 50 58.25 1.31 0.59
CA LEU A 50 59.44 1.71 1.35
C LEU A 50 59.30 1.19 2.79
N ARG A 51 60.19 0.26 3.19
CA ARG A 51 60.46 -0.05 4.60
C ARG A 51 61.32 1.07 5.19
N ALA A 52 60.93 1.61 6.34
CA ALA A 52 61.82 2.38 7.22
C ALA A 52 61.94 1.63 8.55
N ALA A 53 63.19 1.50 8.99
CA ALA A 53 63.64 0.68 10.11
C ALA A 53 63.44 1.36 11.47
N GLU A 54 63.25 0.53 12.50
CA GLU A 54 63.28 0.89 13.92
C GLU A 54 64.71 1.19 14.41
N PRO A 55 64.87 2.06 15.43
CA PRO A 55 66.02 2.02 16.35
C PRO A 55 65.63 1.32 17.67
N GLY A 56 66.42 0.32 18.06
CA GLY A 56 66.19 -0.48 19.27
C GLY A 56 66.84 0.05 20.55
N ARG A 57 66.17 -0.34 21.66
CA ARG A 57 66.61 -0.65 23.05
C ARG A 57 66.97 0.49 24.03
N GLN A 58 66.28 0.50 25.18
CA GLN A 58 66.66 -0.27 26.39
C GLN A 58 65.50 -0.34 27.42
N PRO A 59 65.52 -1.32 28.36
CA PRO A 59 64.38 -1.65 29.22
C PRO A 59 64.43 -0.89 30.56
N VAL A 60 63.29 -0.36 30.99
CA VAL A 60 63.07 0.07 32.38
C VAL A 60 62.00 -0.80 33.02
N SER A 61 62.44 -1.56 34.02
CA SER A 61 61.61 -2.33 34.93
C SER A 61 60.93 -1.37 35.92
N ALA A 62 59.61 -1.39 35.99
CA ALA A 62 58.86 -0.83 37.11
C ALA A 62 57.69 -1.75 37.46
N SER A 63 57.65 -2.09 38.74
CA SER A 63 56.74 -2.99 39.44
C SER A 63 55.25 -2.68 39.20
N ALA A 64 54.47 -3.70 38.88
CA ALA A 64 53.01 -3.66 38.86
C ALA A 64 52.47 -4.11 40.23
N ALA A 65 51.82 -3.20 40.95
CA ALA A 65 50.87 -3.54 42.00
C ALA A 65 49.49 -3.80 41.35
N PRO A 66 48.71 -4.79 41.79
CA PRO A 66 47.40 -5.05 41.20
C PRO A 66 46.40 -4.01 41.72
N VAL A 67 45.93 -3.13 40.84
CA VAL A 67 44.71 -2.37 41.07
C VAL A 67 43.56 -3.25 40.58
N ALA A 68 42.74 -3.74 41.50
CA ALA A 68 41.54 -4.50 41.17
C ALA A 68 40.61 -3.64 40.29
N PRO A 69 40.06 -4.17 39.18
CA PRO A 69 39.04 -3.46 38.45
C PRO A 69 37.76 -3.45 39.29
N VAL A 70 37.30 -2.25 39.65
CA VAL A 70 35.91 -2.06 40.08
C VAL A 70 35.07 -2.29 38.84
N ALA A 71 34.43 -3.46 38.76
CA ALA A 71 33.44 -3.75 37.75
C ALA A 71 32.22 -2.85 38.04
N ASP A 72 32.04 -1.79 37.25
CA ASP A 72 30.72 -1.21 37.08
C ASP A 72 29.88 -2.24 36.33
N GLU A 73 29.05 -2.96 37.09
CA GLU A 73 28.02 -3.82 36.56
C GLU A 73 26.95 -2.93 35.93
N VAL A 74 27.17 -2.53 34.67
CA VAL A 74 26.13 -1.89 33.86
C VAL A 74 25.04 -2.94 33.64
N ALA A 75 24.00 -2.87 34.46
CA ALA A 75 22.80 -3.67 34.30
C ALA A 75 22.35 -3.59 32.84
N ALA A 76 22.15 -4.75 32.20
CA ALA A 76 21.57 -4.81 30.87
C ALA A 76 20.26 -3.99 30.86
N PRO A 77 20.01 -3.13 29.86
CA PRO A 77 18.77 -2.37 29.81
C PRO A 77 17.61 -3.37 29.85
N ALA A 78 16.70 -3.17 30.81
CA ALA A 78 15.49 -3.97 30.93
C ALA A 78 14.80 -4.04 29.57
N ALA A 79 14.43 -5.25 29.14
CA ALA A 79 13.74 -5.44 27.87
C ALA A 79 12.46 -4.58 27.87
N VAL A 80 12.39 -3.61 26.94
CA VAL A 80 11.22 -2.75 26.79
C VAL A 80 10.06 -3.60 26.31
N ASP A 81 8.97 -3.61 27.08
CA ASP A 81 7.70 -4.18 26.65
C ASP A 81 6.97 -3.18 25.73
N TYR A 82 6.98 -3.47 24.43
CA TYR A 82 6.38 -2.62 23.42
C TYR A 82 4.85 -2.70 23.39
N GLU A 83 4.23 -3.73 23.96
CA GLU A 83 2.77 -3.80 24.09
C GLU A 83 2.30 -2.81 25.17
N THR A 84 2.96 -2.83 26.33
CA THR A 84 2.71 -1.84 27.39
C THR A 84 2.97 -0.42 26.89
N LEU A 85 4.08 -0.18 26.18
CA LEU A 85 4.39 1.14 25.61
C LEU A 85 3.35 1.60 24.59
N ALA A 86 2.77 0.69 23.80
CA ALA A 86 1.70 1.04 22.85
C ALA A 86 0.44 1.54 23.57
N HIS A 87 0.09 0.93 24.70
CA HIS A 87 -1.04 1.37 25.53
C HIS A 87 -0.76 2.72 26.21
N GLU A 88 0.44 2.94 26.74
CA GLU A 88 0.83 4.22 27.34
C GLU A 88 0.72 5.39 26.35
N LEU A 89 1.03 5.14 25.08
CA LEU A 89 1.01 6.15 24.02
C LEU A 89 -0.35 6.33 23.35
N GLU A 90 -1.39 5.57 23.72
CA GLU A 90 -2.67 5.56 23.01
C GLU A 90 -3.34 6.94 22.93
N GLY A 91 -3.16 7.76 23.98
CA GLY A 91 -3.63 9.15 24.05
C GLY A 91 -2.60 10.22 23.66
N ALA A 92 -1.39 9.82 23.26
CA ALA A 92 -0.32 10.76 22.91
C ALA A 92 -0.54 11.38 21.52
N SER A 93 -0.11 12.62 21.37
CA SER A 93 -0.08 13.31 20.07
C SER A 93 0.99 12.72 19.14
N PRO A 94 0.86 12.87 17.81
CA PRO A 94 1.88 12.42 16.87
C PRO A 94 3.26 13.02 17.15
N LEU A 95 3.33 14.25 17.65
CA LEU A 95 4.57 14.92 18.02
C LEU A 95 5.25 14.24 19.24
N GLU A 96 4.48 13.89 20.26
CA GLU A 96 5.00 13.16 21.44
C GLU A 96 5.48 11.76 21.08
N VAL A 97 4.73 11.04 20.22
CA VAL A 97 5.14 9.73 19.72
C VAL A 97 6.42 9.83 18.90
N MET A 98 6.54 10.85 18.04
CA MET A 98 7.76 11.12 17.27
C MET A 98 8.95 11.47 18.16
N ASP A 99 8.77 12.36 19.15
CA ASP A 99 9.83 12.73 20.09
C ASP A 99 10.35 11.51 20.85
N ARG A 100 9.41 10.68 21.34
CA ARG A 100 9.73 9.45 22.06
C ARG A 100 10.50 8.46 21.19
N ALA A 101 10.05 8.20 19.96
CA ALA A 101 10.71 7.29 19.04
C ALA A 101 12.14 7.74 18.71
N LEU A 102 12.32 9.02 18.37
CA LEU A 102 13.63 9.59 18.05
C LEU A 102 14.56 9.64 19.28
N ALA A 103 14.02 9.89 20.47
CA ALA A 103 14.79 9.86 21.72
C ALA A 103 15.31 8.44 22.04
N MET A 104 14.49 7.40 21.81
CA MET A 104 14.83 6.02 22.16
C MET A 104 15.90 5.41 21.25
N PHE A 105 15.85 5.70 19.95
CA PHE A 105 16.67 5.01 18.95
C PHE A 105 17.74 5.87 18.28
N GLY A 106 17.66 7.21 18.39
CA GLY A 106 18.66 8.12 17.82
C GLY A 106 18.93 7.86 16.34
N SER A 107 20.17 7.51 15.98
CA SER A 107 20.56 7.22 14.59
C SER A 107 20.15 5.82 14.09
N GLU A 108 19.65 4.95 14.97
CA GLU A 108 19.24 3.57 14.67
C GLU A 108 17.77 3.45 14.21
N ILE A 109 17.08 4.60 14.08
CA ILE A 109 15.72 4.72 13.53
C ILE A 109 15.71 5.59 12.28
N ALA A 110 14.83 5.26 11.33
CA ALA A 110 14.61 6.07 10.14
C ALA A 110 13.12 6.15 9.75
N ILE A 111 12.75 7.28 9.16
CA ILE A 111 11.42 7.54 8.62
C ILE A 111 11.34 6.96 7.21
N ALA A 112 10.36 6.09 6.98
CA ALA A 112 10.01 5.62 5.65
C ALA A 112 9.11 6.66 4.97
N PHE A 113 9.64 7.37 3.98
CA PHE A 113 8.92 8.38 3.23
C PHE A 113 8.56 7.88 1.84
N SER A 114 7.27 7.85 1.50
CA SER A 114 6.76 7.35 0.23
C SER A 114 6.56 8.43 -0.84
N GLY A 115 6.70 9.70 -0.48
CA GLY A 115 6.49 10.83 -1.39
C GLY A 115 5.01 11.20 -1.54
N ALA A 116 4.22 10.99 -0.49
CA ALA A 116 2.79 11.27 -0.43
C ALA A 116 2.47 12.19 0.77
N GLU A 117 1.31 12.01 1.41
CA GLU A 117 0.89 12.79 2.59
C GLU A 117 1.71 12.45 3.86
N ASP A 118 2.49 11.38 3.82
CA ASP A 118 3.41 10.96 4.88
C ASP A 118 4.62 11.89 5.07
N VAL A 119 4.76 12.94 4.24
CA VAL A 119 5.65 14.08 4.51
C VAL A 119 5.35 14.73 5.87
N ALA A 120 4.12 14.58 6.39
CA ALA A 120 3.76 15.00 7.74
C ALA A 120 4.72 14.46 8.81
N LEU A 121 5.24 13.24 8.63
CA LEU A 121 6.21 12.66 9.57
C LEU A 121 7.55 13.41 9.59
N ILE A 122 7.98 13.93 8.44
CA ILE A 122 9.21 14.72 8.35
C ILE A 122 9.00 16.07 9.04
N GLU A 123 7.82 16.69 8.86
CA GLU A 123 7.46 17.90 9.59
C GLU A 123 7.43 17.67 11.11
N TYR A 124 6.77 16.60 11.58
CA TYR A 124 6.80 16.26 13.01
C TYR A 124 8.22 16.02 13.53
N ALA A 125 9.05 15.27 12.78
CA ALA A 125 10.44 15.05 13.15
C ALA A 125 11.21 16.36 13.27
N LYS A 126 11.01 17.30 12.33
CA LYS A 126 11.60 18.64 12.38
C LYS A 126 11.18 19.40 13.63
N LEU A 127 9.90 19.35 14.00
CA LEU A 127 9.35 20.03 15.19
C LEU A 127 9.91 19.49 16.52
N THR A 128 10.31 18.22 16.58
CA THR A 128 10.99 17.68 17.78
C THR A 128 12.36 18.32 18.03
N GLY A 129 12.98 18.92 17.01
CA GLY A 129 14.35 19.43 17.08
C GLY A 129 15.43 18.35 17.18
N ARG A 130 15.08 17.07 17.10
CA ARG A 130 16.04 15.95 17.14
C ARG A 130 16.61 15.65 15.76
N PRO A 131 17.83 15.12 15.66
CA PRO A 131 18.33 14.53 14.41
C PRO A 131 17.45 13.37 13.97
N PHE A 132 17.18 13.25 12.67
CA PHE A 132 16.41 12.16 12.10
C PHE A 132 16.96 11.75 10.74
N ARG A 133 16.66 10.51 10.33
CA ARG A 133 17.00 9.93 9.03
C ARG A 133 15.73 9.66 8.24
N VAL A 134 15.82 9.77 6.92
CA VAL A 134 14.70 9.50 6.01
C VAL A 134 15.20 8.59 4.90
N PHE A 135 14.42 7.56 4.58
CA PHE A 135 14.66 6.71 3.42
C PHE A 135 13.39 6.59 2.57
N SER A 136 13.58 6.35 1.27
CA SER A 136 12.49 6.19 0.31
C SER A 136 12.73 4.98 -0.59
N LEU A 137 11.67 4.24 -0.89
CA LEU A 137 11.72 3.10 -1.81
C LEU A 137 11.49 3.57 -3.25
N ASP A 138 12.57 3.75 -4.01
CA ASP A 138 12.45 4.03 -5.43
C ASP A 138 12.24 2.73 -6.20
N THR A 139 11.00 2.50 -6.61
CA THR A 139 10.62 1.33 -7.43
C THR A 139 11.09 1.38 -8.88
N GLY A 140 11.57 2.53 -9.36
CA GLY A 140 11.81 2.84 -10.77
C GLY A 140 10.53 3.02 -11.59
N ARG A 141 9.37 3.13 -10.94
CA ARG A 141 8.03 3.27 -11.53
C ARG A 141 7.16 4.27 -10.76
N LEU A 142 7.78 5.19 -10.03
CA LEU A 142 7.06 6.28 -9.35
C LEU A 142 6.62 7.34 -10.37
N ASN A 143 5.64 8.16 -9.98
CA ASN A 143 5.25 9.31 -10.78
C ASN A 143 6.40 10.32 -10.89
N PRO A 144 6.57 11.00 -12.03
CA PRO A 144 7.51 12.13 -12.15
C PRO A 144 7.31 13.19 -11.07
N GLU A 145 6.05 13.49 -10.72
CA GLU A 145 5.67 14.40 -9.64
C GLU A 145 6.20 13.95 -8.28
N THR A 146 6.26 12.64 -8.02
CA THR A 146 6.83 12.10 -6.78
C THR A 146 8.33 12.33 -6.70
N TYR A 147 9.07 12.22 -7.82
CA TYR A 147 10.49 12.56 -7.85
C TYR A 147 10.75 14.05 -7.64
N GLN A 148 9.96 14.91 -8.30
CA GLN A 148 10.03 16.35 -8.09
C GLN A 148 9.70 16.73 -6.64
N PHE A 149 8.76 15.99 -6.03
CA PHE A 149 8.40 16.19 -4.66
C PHE A 149 9.50 15.77 -3.68
N PHE A 150 10.21 14.66 -3.92
CA PHE A 150 11.38 14.28 -3.13
C PHE A 150 12.46 15.38 -3.14
N ASP A 151 12.82 15.88 -4.33
CA ASP A 151 13.78 16.98 -4.47
C ASP A 151 13.32 18.26 -3.74
N LYS A 152 12.02 18.57 -3.82
CA LYS A 152 11.43 19.71 -3.08
C LYS A 152 11.53 19.53 -1.58
N VAL A 153 11.26 18.33 -1.06
CA VAL A 153 11.34 18.00 0.38
C VAL A 153 12.78 18.07 0.87
N GLU A 154 13.75 17.48 0.16
CA GLU A 154 15.18 17.57 0.52
C GLU A 154 15.64 19.03 0.64
N LYS A 155 15.29 19.87 -0.34
CA LYS A 155 15.61 21.31 -0.33
C LYS A 155 14.91 22.08 0.77
N HIS A 156 13.63 21.79 1.02
CA HIS A 156 12.84 22.49 2.03
C HIS A 156 13.33 22.21 3.45
N TYR A 157 13.66 20.96 3.76
CA TYR A 157 14.08 20.55 5.10
C TYR A 157 15.60 20.55 5.31
N GLY A 158 16.39 20.64 4.23
CA GLY A 158 17.85 20.53 4.29
C GLY A 158 18.30 19.12 4.69
N ILE A 159 17.60 18.10 4.19
CA ILE A 159 17.87 16.68 4.49
C ILE A 159 18.37 15.94 3.26
N HIS A 160 18.93 14.76 3.48
CA HIS A 160 19.25 13.81 2.42
C HIS A 160 18.41 12.53 2.60
N ILE A 161 17.64 12.19 1.58
CA ILE A 161 16.82 10.99 1.55
C ILE A 161 17.68 9.81 1.07
N GLU A 162 17.67 8.73 1.84
CA GLU A 162 18.34 7.48 1.48
C GLU A 162 17.47 6.69 0.49
N TYR A 163 17.78 6.77 -0.81
CA TYR A 163 17.01 6.10 -1.87
C TYR A 163 17.37 4.62 -2.01
N MET A 164 16.36 3.75 -1.92
CA MET A 164 16.50 2.29 -2.01
C MET A 164 15.93 1.77 -3.33
N PHE A 165 16.82 1.43 -4.27
CA PHE A 165 16.45 0.90 -5.59
C PHE A 165 16.24 -0.63 -5.58
N PRO A 166 15.44 -1.19 -6.52
CA PRO A 166 15.38 -2.63 -6.74
C PRO A 166 16.69 -3.22 -7.24
N ASP A 167 16.86 -4.52 -7.01
CA ASP A 167 17.94 -5.27 -7.66
C ASP A 167 17.66 -5.34 -9.17
N SER A 168 18.62 -4.89 -9.98
CA SER A 168 18.43 -4.80 -11.44
C SER A 168 18.29 -6.17 -12.09
N SER A 169 18.97 -7.19 -11.57
CA SER A 169 18.92 -8.55 -12.14
C SER A 169 17.55 -9.17 -11.91
N GLU A 170 16.99 -9.00 -10.71
CA GLU A 170 15.64 -9.47 -10.40
C GLU A 170 14.55 -8.74 -11.21
N VAL A 171 14.70 -7.42 -11.39
CA VAL A 171 13.78 -6.64 -12.23
C VAL A 171 13.87 -7.06 -13.69
N GLN A 172 15.08 -7.26 -14.20
CA GLN A 172 15.31 -7.68 -15.58
C GLN A 172 14.67 -9.04 -15.85
N GLU A 173 14.82 -9.98 -14.93
CA GLU A 173 14.20 -11.30 -15.04
C GLU A 173 12.67 -11.22 -15.04
N LEU A 174 12.08 -10.50 -14.08
CA LEU A 174 10.64 -10.30 -13.99
C LEU A 174 10.07 -9.71 -15.29
N VAL A 175 10.73 -8.68 -15.83
CA VAL A 175 10.27 -7.98 -17.03
C VAL A 175 10.46 -8.81 -18.30
N ARG A 176 11.54 -9.59 -18.42
CA ARG A 176 11.75 -10.48 -19.58
C ARG A 176 10.71 -11.58 -19.64
N THR A 177 10.34 -12.12 -18.48
CA THR A 177 9.45 -13.28 -18.40
C THR A 177 7.98 -12.87 -18.42
N LYS A 178 7.61 -11.73 -17.82
CA LYS A 178 6.21 -11.32 -17.63
C LYS A 178 5.84 -9.93 -18.16
N GLY A 179 6.80 -9.21 -18.76
CA GLY A 179 6.58 -7.85 -19.27
C GLY A 179 6.55 -6.77 -18.18
N LEU A 180 6.22 -5.54 -18.59
CA LEU A 180 6.29 -4.34 -17.74
C LEU A 180 5.03 -4.11 -16.87
N PHE A 181 3.98 -4.90 -17.08
CA PHE A 181 2.64 -4.70 -16.52
C PHE A 181 1.99 -5.98 -15.99
N SER A 182 2.78 -7.01 -15.68
CA SER A 182 2.27 -8.30 -15.19
C SER A 182 1.32 -8.18 -14.00
N PHE A 183 1.45 -7.12 -13.20
CA PHE A 183 0.60 -6.86 -12.05
C PHE A 183 -0.88 -6.64 -12.37
N TYR A 184 -1.25 -6.29 -13.62
CA TYR A 184 -2.65 -6.22 -14.02
C TYR A 184 -3.29 -7.60 -14.21
N GLU A 185 -2.49 -8.63 -14.48
CA GLU A 185 -2.95 -9.98 -14.77
C GLU A 185 -2.72 -10.90 -13.56
N ASP A 186 -1.52 -10.86 -12.98
CA ASP A 186 -1.08 -11.73 -11.88
C ASP A 186 -1.37 -11.15 -10.48
N GLY A 187 -1.79 -9.88 -10.42
CA GLY A 187 -1.80 -9.09 -9.19
C GLY A 187 -0.44 -8.47 -8.86
N HIS A 188 -0.47 -7.42 -8.04
CA HIS A 188 0.69 -6.57 -7.76
C HIS A 188 1.77 -7.21 -6.90
N GLN A 189 1.50 -8.36 -6.27
CA GLN A 189 2.29 -8.89 -5.16
C GLN A 189 3.71 -9.24 -5.61
N GLU A 190 3.88 -9.85 -6.79
CA GLU A 190 5.20 -10.21 -7.31
C GLU A 190 6.04 -8.98 -7.67
N CYS A 191 5.46 -8.04 -8.42
CA CYS A 191 6.13 -6.79 -8.79
C CYS A 191 6.53 -5.99 -7.54
N CYS A 192 5.62 -5.86 -6.56
CA CYS A 192 5.93 -5.19 -5.29
C CYS A 192 6.95 -5.96 -4.46
N ARG A 193 6.96 -7.30 -4.50
CA ARG A 193 7.98 -8.11 -3.81
C ARG A 193 9.38 -7.76 -4.31
N VAL A 194 9.57 -7.70 -5.63
CA VAL A 194 10.85 -7.35 -6.26
C VAL A 194 11.18 -5.87 -6.07
N ARG A 195 10.22 -4.97 -6.32
CA ARG A 195 10.48 -3.53 -6.39
C ARG A 195 10.39 -2.77 -5.07
N LYS A 196 9.67 -3.28 -4.08
CA LYS A 196 9.44 -2.61 -2.78
C LYS A 196 9.92 -3.45 -1.61
N VAL A 197 9.44 -4.68 -1.49
CA VAL A 197 9.66 -5.50 -0.28
C VAL A 197 11.12 -5.92 -0.11
N ARG A 198 11.77 -6.38 -1.18
CA ARG A 198 13.19 -6.77 -1.13
C ARG A 198 14.12 -5.57 -0.85
N PRO A 199 13.96 -4.41 -1.52
CA PRO A 199 14.69 -3.19 -1.15
C PRO A 199 14.44 -2.72 0.27
N LEU A 200 13.18 -2.73 0.72
CA LEU A 200 12.84 -2.39 2.10
C LEU A 200 13.57 -3.29 3.09
N ARG A 201 13.54 -4.62 2.89
CA ARG A 201 14.25 -5.56 3.77
C ARG A 201 15.74 -5.24 3.87
N ARG A 202 16.38 -4.81 2.78
CA ARG A 202 17.80 -4.41 2.82
C ARG A 202 18.01 -3.11 3.62
N ALA A 203 17.10 -2.14 3.49
CA ALA A 203 17.16 -0.90 4.27
C ALA A 203 17.01 -1.18 5.78
N LEU A 204 16.01 -1.98 6.13
CA LEU A 204 15.65 -2.26 7.52
C LEU A 204 16.68 -3.12 8.27
N LYS A 205 17.45 -3.95 7.56
CA LYS A 205 18.55 -4.74 8.17
C LYS A 205 19.59 -3.90 8.91
N GLY A 206 19.74 -2.62 8.54
CA GLY A 206 20.67 -1.69 9.19
C GLY A 206 20.04 -0.84 10.28
N LEU A 207 18.81 -1.13 10.72
CA LEU A 207 18.04 -0.33 11.67
C LEU A 207 17.50 -1.19 12.81
N ARG A 208 17.31 -0.57 13.99
CA ARG A 208 16.59 -1.18 15.11
C ARG A 208 15.11 -0.78 15.14
N ALA A 209 14.79 0.36 14.55
CA ALA A 209 13.41 0.82 14.42
C ALA A 209 13.16 1.55 13.11
N TRP A 210 11.89 1.68 12.74
CA TRP A 210 11.46 2.48 11.60
C TRP A 210 10.10 3.13 11.85
N ILE A 211 9.87 4.27 11.22
CA ILE A 211 8.66 5.09 11.36
C ILE A 211 7.90 5.07 10.04
N THR A 212 6.60 4.79 10.08
CA THR A 212 5.74 4.75 8.89
C THR A 212 4.51 5.64 9.02
N GLY A 213 4.03 6.17 7.90
CA GLY A 213 2.85 7.03 7.84
C GLY A 213 1.53 6.27 7.77
N GLN A 214 1.47 5.02 8.26
CA GLN A 214 0.23 4.25 8.24
C GLN A 214 -0.79 4.84 9.22
N ARG A 215 -2.02 5.02 8.74
CA ARG A 215 -3.18 5.42 9.55
C ARG A 215 -4.28 4.36 9.49
N LYS A 216 -5.07 4.27 10.55
CA LYS A 216 -6.20 3.34 10.65
C LYS A 216 -7.27 3.63 9.58
N ASP A 217 -7.48 4.89 9.24
CA ASP A 217 -8.50 5.35 8.29
C ASP A 217 -8.13 5.11 6.80
N GLN A 218 -6.88 4.76 6.48
CA GLN A 218 -6.40 4.58 5.10
C GLN A 218 -6.90 3.28 4.44
N SER A 219 -7.49 2.37 5.21
CA SER A 219 -8.08 1.14 4.67
C SER A 219 -9.22 0.64 5.56
N PRO A 220 -10.44 0.44 5.05
CA PRO A 220 -11.62 0.07 5.85
C PRO A 220 -11.59 -1.34 6.47
N GLY A 221 -10.46 -2.05 6.44
CA GLY A 221 -10.36 -3.36 7.09
C GLY A 221 -8.96 -3.95 7.25
N THR A 222 -7.95 -3.50 6.51
CA THR A 222 -6.56 -4.02 6.68
C THR A 222 -5.73 -3.21 7.68
N ARG A 223 -6.22 -2.05 8.13
CA ARG A 223 -5.45 -1.11 8.95
C ARG A 223 -6.14 -0.68 10.25
N ALA A 224 -7.37 -1.11 10.49
CA ALA A 224 -8.20 -0.65 11.61
C ALA A 224 -7.55 -0.90 12.99
N SER A 225 -6.70 -1.91 13.11
CA SER A 225 -6.05 -2.34 14.36
C SER A 225 -4.55 -2.01 14.43
N ILE A 226 -4.02 -1.11 13.58
CA ILE A 226 -2.58 -0.78 13.62
C ILE A 226 -2.24 -0.05 14.93
N PRO A 227 -1.30 -0.57 15.75
CA PRO A 227 -0.84 0.10 16.97
C PRO A 227 0.17 1.21 16.67
N LEU A 228 0.34 2.14 17.62
CA LEU A 228 1.31 3.24 17.54
C LEU A 228 2.76 2.75 17.55
N VAL A 229 3.04 1.67 18.29
CA VAL A 229 4.33 0.98 18.32
C VAL A 229 4.11 -0.52 18.42
N GLN A 230 4.95 -1.30 17.75
CA GLN A 230 4.92 -2.76 17.82
C GLN A 230 6.29 -3.32 17.43
N VAL A 231 6.56 -4.56 17.84
CA VAL A 231 7.55 -5.37 17.13
C VAL A 231 7.05 -5.61 15.71
N ASP A 232 7.89 -5.35 14.71
CA ASP A 232 7.55 -5.51 13.31
C ASP A 232 7.26 -6.99 13.01
N PRO A 233 6.05 -7.34 12.55
CA PRO A 233 5.67 -8.73 12.33
C PRO A 233 6.18 -9.28 10.98
N SER A 234 6.85 -8.47 10.16
CA SER A 234 7.19 -8.77 8.76
C SER A 234 8.69 -8.71 8.45
N PHE A 235 9.46 -7.93 9.22
CA PHE A 235 10.87 -7.66 8.94
C PHE A 235 11.72 -7.74 10.20
N GLU A 236 12.99 -8.10 10.00
CA GLU A 236 14.03 -8.16 11.03
C GLU A 236 14.96 -6.93 10.91
N GLY A 237 15.49 -6.48 12.04
CA GLY A 237 16.41 -5.35 12.17
C GLY A 237 17.78 -5.77 12.71
N LEU A 238 18.55 -4.82 13.22
CA LEU A 238 19.84 -5.07 13.91
C LEU A 238 19.64 -5.76 15.28
N ASP A 239 20.62 -6.55 15.70
CA ASP A 239 20.63 -7.34 16.93
C ASP A 239 20.35 -6.50 18.20
N GLY A 240 19.22 -6.78 18.87
CA GLY A 240 18.82 -6.17 20.15
C GLY A 240 18.03 -7.12 21.06
N GLY A 241 18.14 -8.42 20.78
CA GLY A 241 17.25 -9.50 21.24
C GLY A 241 16.90 -10.40 20.04
N ALA A 242 16.22 -11.53 20.26
CA ALA A 242 15.84 -12.40 19.14
C ALA A 242 14.77 -11.75 18.23
N GLY A 243 15.20 -11.11 17.13
CA GLY A 243 14.40 -10.90 15.91
C GLY A 243 13.57 -9.61 15.74
N SER A 244 13.58 -8.64 16.66
CA SER A 244 12.61 -7.52 16.62
C SER A 244 13.15 -6.20 16.05
N LEU A 245 12.77 -5.88 14.80
CA LEU A 245 12.71 -4.49 14.32
C LEU A 245 11.50 -3.82 14.97
N ILE A 246 11.62 -2.59 15.46
CA ILE A 246 10.47 -1.89 16.06
C ILE A 246 9.81 -0.96 15.05
N LYS A 247 8.51 -1.10 14.86
CA LYS A 247 7.73 -0.27 13.94
C LYS A 247 6.90 0.75 14.69
N TRP A 248 7.08 2.01 14.33
CA TRP A 248 6.34 3.14 14.85
C TRP A 248 5.36 3.69 13.81
N ASN A 249 4.13 3.97 14.21
CA ASN A 249 3.08 4.55 13.37
C ASN A 249 2.50 5.80 14.07
N PRO A 250 3.24 6.93 14.15
CA PRO A 250 2.87 8.09 14.98
C PRO A 250 1.52 8.72 14.64
N VAL A 251 1.05 8.49 13.41
CA VAL A 251 -0.21 9.01 12.89
C VAL A 251 -1.30 7.93 12.80
N ALA A 252 -1.13 6.77 13.47
CA ALA A 252 -2.05 5.64 13.40
C ALA A 252 -3.50 6.03 13.74
N ASN A 253 -3.67 6.86 14.77
CA ASN A 253 -4.96 7.31 15.29
C ASN A 253 -5.43 8.67 14.71
N VAL A 254 -4.75 9.21 13.71
CA VAL A 254 -5.07 10.52 13.13
C VAL A 254 -5.90 10.35 11.87
N ASP A 255 -7.03 11.07 11.78
CA ASP A 255 -7.83 11.12 10.55
C ASP A 255 -7.07 11.83 9.43
N GLY A 256 -7.24 11.37 8.18
CA GLY A 256 -6.61 11.97 7.01
C GLY A 256 -6.96 13.45 6.84
N LYS A 257 -8.17 13.87 7.23
CA LYS A 257 -8.59 15.28 7.23
C LYS A 257 -7.71 16.15 8.14
N ASP A 258 -7.26 15.60 9.26
CA ASP A 258 -6.47 16.30 10.26
C ASP A 258 -5.00 16.35 9.83
N ILE A 259 -4.50 15.31 9.17
CA ILE A 259 -3.21 15.35 8.45
C ILE A 259 -3.20 16.47 7.41
N TRP A 260 -4.23 16.56 6.57
CA TRP A 260 -4.32 17.61 5.56
C TRP A 260 -4.44 19.01 6.16
N THR A 261 -5.13 19.13 7.29
CA THR A 261 -5.23 20.40 8.02
C THR A 261 -3.88 20.80 8.61
N PHE A 262 -3.15 19.85 9.19
CA PHE A 262 -1.79 20.06 9.68
C PHE A 262 -0.85 20.51 8.57
N LEU A 263 -0.78 19.76 7.45
CA LEU A 263 0.09 20.08 6.31
C LEU A 263 -0.16 21.50 5.77
N ARG A 264 -1.43 21.91 5.64
CA ARG A 264 -1.79 23.27 5.20
C ARG A 264 -1.43 24.34 6.22
N THR A 265 -1.67 24.07 7.51
CA THR A 265 -1.42 25.04 8.59
C THR A 265 0.08 25.31 8.76
N MET A 266 0.89 24.28 8.55
CA MET A 266 2.35 24.34 8.66
C MET A 266 3.04 24.72 7.34
N ASP A 267 2.30 25.03 6.28
CA ASP A 267 2.82 25.34 4.93
C ASP A 267 3.81 24.29 4.40
N VAL A 268 3.53 23.01 4.69
CA VAL A 268 4.38 21.89 4.29
C VAL A 268 4.24 21.66 2.79
N PRO A 269 5.34 21.51 2.03
CA PRO A 269 5.25 21.15 0.63
C PRO A 269 4.56 19.78 0.48
N VAL A 270 3.64 19.69 -0.48
CA VAL A 270 2.93 18.43 -0.81
C VAL A 270 3.12 18.04 -2.27
N ASN A 271 2.93 16.76 -2.56
CA ASN A 271 2.97 16.22 -3.92
C ASN A 271 1.89 16.87 -4.80
N THR A 272 2.25 17.33 -6.00
CA THR A 272 1.34 18.03 -6.92
C THR A 272 0.19 17.15 -7.42
N LEU A 273 0.31 15.82 -7.36
CA LEU A 273 -0.77 14.90 -7.70
C LEU A 273 -1.99 15.05 -6.79
N HIS A 274 -1.82 15.53 -5.55
CA HIS A 274 -2.94 15.76 -4.66
C HIS A 274 -3.92 16.82 -5.21
N ALA A 275 -3.42 17.82 -5.94
CA ALA A 275 -4.26 18.80 -6.64
C ALA A 275 -5.00 18.20 -7.87
N GLN A 276 -4.65 16.98 -8.27
CA GLN A 276 -5.23 16.27 -9.42
C GLN A 276 -6.18 15.14 -8.99
N GLY A 277 -6.58 15.09 -7.72
CA GLY A 277 -7.52 14.09 -7.19
C GLY A 277 -6.87 12.79 -6.69
N TYR A 278 -5.53 12.72 -6.64
CA TYR A 278 -4.84 11.60 -6.01
C TYR A 278 -4.85 11.78 -4.49
N VAL A 279 -5.65 10.99 -3.78
CA VAL A 279 -5.63 10.99 -2.31
C VAL A 279 -4.53 10.07 -1.79
N SER A 280 -4.51 8.80 -2.22
CA SER A 280 -3.41 7.86 -1.95
C SER A 280 -2.45 7.78 -3.13
N ILE A 281 -1.15 7.98 -2.90
CA ILE A 281 -0.11 7.96 -3.95
C ILE A 281 0.73 6.68 -3.86
N GLY A 282 1.14 6.16 -5.01
CA GLY A 282 1.95 4.96 -5.14
C GLY A 282 2.82 5.00 -6.38
N CYS A 283 3.06 3.83 -6.99
CA CYS A 283 3.68 3.77 -8.31
C CYS A 283 2.67 4.24 -9.36
N GLU A 284 3.14 4.93 -10.40
CA GLU A 284 2.32 5.47 -11.48
C GLU A 284 1.34 4.44 -12.07
N PRO A 285 1.77 3.22 -12.47
CA PRO A 285 0.87 2.30 -13.16
C PRO A 285 -0.08 1.55 -12.20
N CYS A 286 -0.03 1.84 -10.90
CA CYS A 286 -0.85 1.18 -9.89
C CYS A 286 -1.61 2.18 -9.00
N THR A 287 -1.65 3.45 -9.42
CA THR A 287 -2.31 4.54 -8.70
C THR A 287 -3.16 5.37 -9.68
N ARG A 288 -4.40 5.68 -9.29
CA ARG A 288 -5.30 6.57 -10.03
C ARG A 288 -5.97 7.56 -9.08
N PRO A 289 -6.46 8.71 -9.56
CA PRO A 289 -7.26 9.60 -8.72
C PRO A 289 -8.58 8.94 -8.32
N VAL A 290 -9.18 9.41 -7.24
CA VAL A 290 -10.50 8.96 -6.77
C VAL A 290 -11.54 10.05 -6.99
N LEU A 291 -12.80 9.65 -7.17
CA LEU A 291 -13.90 10.59 -7.30
C LEU A 291 -14.25 11.21 -5.93
N PRO A 292 -14.94 12.37 -5.90
CA PRO A 292 -15.51 12.89 -4.67
C PRO A 292 -16.33 11.83 -3.93
N GLY A 293 -16.02 11.63 -2.64
CA GLY A 293 -16.70 10.65 -1.79
C GLY A 293 -16.20 9.21 -1.89
N GLN A 294 -15.39 8.84 -2.89
CA GLN A 294 -14.74 7.52 -2.94
C GLN A 294 -13.68 7.38 -1.86
N HIS A 295 -13.50 6.16 -1.36
CA HIS A 295 -12.46 5.88 -0.38
C HIS A 295 -11.07 5.97 -1.01
N GLU A 296 -10.08 6.52 -0.30
CA GLU A 296 -8.73 6.76 -0.83
C GLU A 296 -8.05 5.49 -1.37
N ARG A 297 -8.35 4.34 -0.77
CA ARG A 297 -7.81 3.03 -1.16
C ARG A 297 -8.32 2.54 -2.52
N GLU A 298 -9.46 3.05 -3.00
CA GLU A 298 -10.02 2.73 -4.33
C GLU A 298 -9.14 3.25 -5.48
N GLY A 299 -8.25 4.20 -5.20
CA GLY A 299 -7.24 4.68 -6.14
C GLY A 299 -6.06 3.72 -6.32
N ARG A 300 -5.94 2.67 -5.49
CA ARG A 300 -4.80 1.75 -5.45
C ARG A 300 -5.21 0.37 -5.92
N TRP A 301 -4.42 -0.22 -6.84
CA TRP A 301 -4.66 -1.57 -7.38
C TRP A 301 -6.14 -1.82 -7.68
N TRP A 302 -6.78 -0.86 -8.37
CA TRP A 302 -8.24 -0.81 -8.53
C TRP A 302 -8.84 -1.99 -9.29
N TRP A 303 -8.01 -2.78 -9.96
CA TRP A 303 -8.38 -4.02 -10.65
C TRP A 303 -8.41 -5.23 -9.71
N GLU A 304 -7.77 -5.15 -8.55
CA GLU A 304 -7.83 -6.17 -7.49
C GLU A 304 -8.98 -5.86 -6.52
N ASP A 305 -9.45 -6.87 -5.79
CA ASP A 305 -10.47 -6.65 -4.77
C ASP A 305 -9.89 -6.17 -3.43
N ALA A 306 -10.71 -5.49 -2.64
CA ALA A 306 -10.34 -4.76 -1.42
C ALA A 306 -9.40 -5.50 -0.45
N LYS A 307 -9.60 -6.81 -0.22
CA LYS A 307 -8.74 -7.62 0.66
C LYS A 307 -7.32 -7.80 0.16
N ALA A 308 -7.15 -7.82 -1.16
CA ALA A 308 -5.87 -8.09 -1.79
C ALA A 308 -5.00 -6.83 -1.86
N LYS A 309 -5.60 -5.65 -1.69
CA LYS A 309 -4.96 -4.34 -1.87
C LYS A 309 -4.06 -3.93 -0.72
N GLU A 310 -3.21 -4.81 -0.19
CA GLU A 310 -2.11 -4.42 0.69
C GLU A 310 -0.77 -4.86 0.13
N CYS A 311 0.16 -3.90 0.08
CA CYS A 311 1.52 -4.17 -0.32
C CYS A 311 2.20 -5.08 0.70
N GLY A 312 3.17 -5.88 0.25
CA GLY A 312 3.99 -6.74 1.11
C GLY A 312 4.78 -6.04 2.23
N LEU A 313 4.72 -4.71 2.34
CA LEU A 313 5.41 -3.93 3.38
C LEU A 313 4.70 -4.00 4.75
N HIS A 314 3.41 -4.35 4.78
CA HIS A 314 2.61 -4.27 6.00
C HIS A 314 1.72 -5.51 6.22
N LYS A 315 2.02 -6.62 5.52
CA LYS A 315 1.19 -7.83 5.53
C LYS A 315 1.12 -8.51 6.90
N GLY A 316 2.07 -8.30 7.79
CA GLY A 316 2.04 -8.89 9.12
C GLY A 316 1.00 -8.28 10.07
N ASN A 317 0.46 -7.09 9.75
CA ASN A 317 -0.62 -6.47 10.54
C ASN A 317 -2.02 -6.93 10.08
N ILE A 318 -2.10 -7.71 9.00
CA ILE A 318 -3.33 -8.36 8.58
C ILE A 318 -3.43 -9.63 9.42
N GLU A 319 -4.46 -9.75 10.25
CA GLU A 319 -4.73 -10.97 11.01
C GLU A 319 -4.71 -12.17 10.05
N LYS A 320 -3.69 -13.02 10.19
CA LYS A 320 -3.66 -14.32 9.54
C LYS A 320 -4.40 -15.28 10.46
N GLU A 321 -5.55 -15.77 10.03
CA GLU A 321 -6.18 -16.89 10.72
C GLU A 321 -5.21 -18.07 10.80
N GLY A 322 -5.25 -18.74 11.96
CA GLY A 322 -4.35 -19.80 12.35
C GLY A 322 -4.28 -20.94 11.34
N GLN A 323 -3.05 -21.30 10.99
CA GLN A 323 -2.73 -22.66 10.55
C GLN A 323 -2.90 -23.61 11.75
N ALA A 324 -4.13 -23.86 12.17
CA ALA A 324 -4.43 -25.11 12.84
C ALA A 324 -4.27 -26.20 11.78
N ALA A 325 -3.35 -27.12 12.05
CA ALA A 325 -2.98 -28.23 11.18
C ALA A 325 -4.22 -28.82 10.47
N ALA A 326 -4.20 -28.80 9.15
CA ALA A 326 -5.16 -29.54 8.35
C ALA A 326 -5.10 -31.02 8.78
N PRO A 327 -6.18 -31.61 9.31
CA PRO A 327 -6.25 -33.06 9.37
C PRO A 327 -6.37 -33.55 7.93
N LYS A 328 -5.53 -34.52 7.61
CA LYS A 328 -5.48 -35.20 6.32
C LYS A 328 -6.89 -35.65 5.91
N SER A 329 -7.20 -35.39 4.65
CA SER A 329 -8.30 -35.93 3.86
C SER A 329 -8.89 -37.24 4.39
N ALA A 330 -10.17 -37.20 4.77
CA ALA A 330 -11.08 -38.33 4.67
C ALA A 330 -12.48 -37.79 4.33
N ASN A 331 -13.10 -38.40 3.32
CA ASN A 331 -14.44 -38.14 2.81
C ASN A 331 -15.50 -37.88 3.90
N GLY A 332 -16.47 -37.03 3.55
CA GLY A 332 -17.87 -37.23 3.94
C GLY A 332 -18.49 -36.14 4.81
N ASN A 333 -19.52 -35.52 4.23
CA ASN A 333 -20.60 -34.76 4.87
C ASN A 333 -20.25 -33.48 5.64
N GLY A 334 -20.82 -32.38 5.14
CA GLY A 334 -20.90 -31.12 5.88
C GLY A 334 -21.55 -31.35 7.24
N LEU A 335 -20.92 -30.82 8.28
CA LEU A 335 -21.55 -30.62 9.57
C LEU A 335 -21.26 -29.20 10.07
N ALA A 336 -22.36 -28.60 10.55
CA ALA A 336 -22.52 -27.34 11.23
C ALA A 336 -21.52 -27.10 12.38
N GLY A 337 -21.17 -25.83 12.63
CA GLY A 337 -20.47 -25.48 13.86
C GLY A 337 -20.04 -24.01 13.99
N ALA A 338 -19.80 -23.28 12.90
CA ALA A 338 -19.58 -21.84 12.97
C ALA A 338 -20.93 -21.11 12.73
N PRO A 339 -21.32 -20.13 13.57
CA PRO A 339 -22.45 -19.27 13.26
C PRO A 339 -22.21 -18.61 11.91
N ASP A 340 -23.21 -18.71 11.04
CA ASP A 340 -23.20 -18.05 9.74
C ASP A 340 -23.51 -16.55 9.94
N ILE A 341 -23.12 -15.72 8.97
CA ILE A 341 -23.25 -14.26 9.06
C ILE A 341 -24.25 -13.72 8.05
N PHE A 342 -24.72 -12.50 8.26
CA PHE A 342 -25.83 -11.86 7.55
C PHE A 342 -27.19 -12.56 7.78
N GLU A 343 -27.40 -13.08 8.99
CA GLU A 343 -28.67 -13.72 9.38
C GLU A 343 -29.72 -12.67 9.75
N SER A 344 -30.70 -12.45 8.87
CA SER A 344 -31.90 -11.64 9.13
C SER A 344 -33.06 -12.12 8.25
N PRO A 345 -34.33 -12.01 8.72
CA PRO A 345 -35.50 -12.22 7.87
C PRO A 345 -35.55 -11.34 6.60
N ALA A 346 -34.88 -10.18 6.61
CA ALA A 346 -34.79 -9.30 5.45
C ALA A 346 -33.72 -9.71 4.42
N VAL A 347 -32.86 -10.68 4.74
CA VAL A 347 -31.77 -11.16 3.87
C VAL A 347 -32.04 -12.59 3.41
N VAL A 348 -32.26 -12.77 2.11
CA VAL A 348 -32.50 -14.08 1.52
C VAL A 348 -31.19 -14.85 1.38
N SER A 349 -31.12 -16.07 1.93
CA SER A 349 -29.99 -16.98 1.70
C SER A 349 -30.14 -17.70 0.37
N LEU A 350 -29.20 -17.49 -0.56
CA LEU A 350 -29.20 -18.10 -1.88
C LEU A 350 -28.35 -19.37 -1.90
N THR A 351 -28.86 -20.38 -2.59
CA THR A 351 -28.11 -21.57 -3.00
C THR A 351 -27.50 -21.37 -4.39
N ARG A 352 -26.62 -22.29 -4.82
CA ARG A 352 -26.05 -22.24 -6.17
C ARG A 352 -27.12 -22.19 -7.28
N PRO A 353 -28.16 -23.06 -7.27
CA PRO A 353 -29.27 -22.93 -8.24
C PRO A 353 -29.95 -21.56 -8.17
N GLY A 354 -30.11 -20.97 -6.98
CA GLY A 354 -30.70 -19.64 -6.82
C GLY A 354 -29.88 -18.55 -7.54
N ILE A 355 -28.55 -18.58 -7.41
CA ILE A 355 -27.66 -17.65 -8.12
C ILE A 355 -27.64 -17.91 -9.63
N GLU A 356 -27.60 -19.17 -10.06
CA GLU A 356 -27.64 -19.52 -11.48
C GLU A 356 -28.93 -19.02 -12.14
N ASN A 357 -30.07 -19.07 -11.44
CA ASN A 357 -31.32 -18.49 -11.91
C ASN A 357 -31.23 -16.96 -12.05
N LEU A 358 -30.58 -16.27 -11.12
CA LEU A 358 -30.33 -14.83 -11.25
C LEU A 358 -29.44 -14.50 -12.47
N LEU A 359 -28.45 -15.32 -12.78
CA LEU A 359 -27.61 -15.11 -13.97
C LEU A 359 -28.38 -15.29 -15.30
N ARG A 360 -29.35 -16.21 -15.33
CA ARG A 360 -30.11 -16.53 -16.56
C ARG A 360 -31.28 -15.60 -16.88
N LEU A 361 -31.61 -14.65 -16.00
CA LEU A 361 -32.85 -13.83 -16.08
C LEU A 361 -34.15 -14.65 -16.05
N GLU A 362 -34.13 -15.89 -15.59
CA GLU A 362 -35.35 -16.69 -15.52
C GLU A 362 -36.25 -16.12 -14.42
N ASN A 363 -37.24 -15.29 -14.81
CA ASN A 363 -38.32 -14.75 -13.98
C ASN A 363 -37.97 -13.63 -12.98
N ARG A 364 -36.96 -12.79 -13.26
CA ARG A 364 -36.64 -11.65 -12.37
C ARG A 364 -37.53 -10.43 -12.64
N THR A 365 -38.44 -10.11 -11.71
CA THR A 365 -39.27 -8.89 -11.73
C THR A 365 -38.68 -7.74 -10.91
N GLU A 366 -37.96 -8.07 -9.84
CA GLU A 366 -37.35 -7.12 -8.90
C GLU A 366 -35.82 -7.19 -8.98
N PRO A 367 -35.09 -6.08 -8.81
CA PRO A 367 -33.64 -6.12 -8.68
C PRO A 367 -33.20 -6.84 -7.39
N TRP A 368 -32.06 -7.55 -7.44
CA TRP A 368 -31.47 -8.25 -6.30
C TRP A 368 -30.10 -7.67 -5.95
N LEU A 369 -29.91 -7.21 -4.72
CA LEU A 369 -28.60 -6.93 -4.16
C LEU A 369 -28.10 -8.19 -3.45
N VAL A 370 -26.96 -8.72 -3.90
CA VAL A 370 -26.41 -9.97 -3.40
C VAL A 370 -24.99 -9.74 -2.88
N VAL A 371 -24.71 -10.15 -1.64
CA VAL A 371 -23.36 -10.27 -1.11
C VAL A 371 -22.83 -11.68 -1.33
N LEU A 372 -21.69 -11.81 -2.00
CA LEU A 372 -20.86 -13.02 -2.01
C LEU A 372 -19.91 -12.95 -0.81
N TYR A 373 -19.99 -13.92 0.08
CA TYR A 373 -19.26 -13.88 1.35
C TYR A 373 -18.71 -15.25 1.77
N ALA A 374 -17.88 -15.23 2.81
CA ALA A 374 -17.44 -16.41 3.55
C ALA A 374 -17.57 -16.11 5.06
N PRO A 375 -18.04 -17.05 5.90
CA PRO A 375 -18.27 -16.76 7.32
C PRO A 375 -17.00 -16.43 8.10
N TRP A 376 -15.87 -17.04 7.73
CA TRP A 376 -14.54 -16.78 8.31
C TRP A 376 -13.93 -15.44 7.84
N CYS A 377 -14.59 -14.69 6.96
CA CYS A 377 -14.02 -13.46 6.43
C CYS A 377 -14.21 -12.27 7.38
N PRO A 378 -13.14 -11.66 7.92
CA PRO A 378 -13.27 -10.51 8.83
C PRO A 378 -13.89 -9.28 8.17
N PHE A 379 -13.66 -9.07 6.87
CA PHE A 379 -14.27 -7.96 6.11
C PHE A 379 -15.77 -8.18 5.85
N CYS A 380 -16.24 -9.44 5.91
CA CYS A 380 -17.66 -9.74 5.78
C CYS A 380 -18.34 -9.51 7.13
N GLN A 381 -17.70 -9.99 8.20
CA GLN A 381 -18.11 -9.75 9.59
C GLN A 381 -18.19 -8.24 9.88
N ALA A 382 -17.18 -7.46 9.47
CA ALA A 382 -17.17 -6.00 9.62
C ALA A 382 -18.31 -5.29 8.86
N MET A 383 -18.76 -5.86 7.74
CA MET A 383 -19.87 -5.31 6.95
C MET A 383 -21.25 -5.76 7.47
N GLU A 384 -21.32 -6.80 8.30
CA GLU A 384 -22.56 -7.48 8.67
C GLU A 384 -23.64 -6.52 9.16
N ALA A 385 -23.35 -5.72 10.19
CA ALA A 385 -24.31 -4.79 10.77
C ALA A 385 -24.86 -3.80 9.73
N SER A 386 -24.00 -3.24 8.87
CA SER A 386 -24.40 -2.31 7.81
C SER A 386 -25.26 -2.99 6.74
N TYR A 387 -24.94 -4.23 6.35
CA TYR A 387 -25.71 -4.95 5.34
C TYR A 387 -27.08 -5.40 5.86
N LEU A 388 -27.17 -5.76 7.15
CA LEU A 388 -28.43 -6.07 7.80
C LEU A 388 -29.33 -4.82 7.90
N GLU A 389 -28.79 -3.69 8.36
CA GLU A 389 -29.55 -2.42 8.41
C GLU A 389 -30.02 -1.97 7.01
N LEU A 390 -29.17 -2.13 5.99
CA LEU A 390 -29.52 -1.88 4.60
C LEU A 390 -30.71 -2.74 4.15
N ALA A 391 -30.72 -4.03 4.50
CA ALA A 391 -31.80 -4.95 4.13
C ALA A 391 -33.13 -4.51 4.74
N GLU A 392 -33.13 -4.07 6.00
CA GLU A 392 -34.32 -3.50 6.65
C GLU A 392 -34.78 -2.22 5.96
N LYS A 393 -33.87 -1.30 5.61
CA LYS A 393 -34.22 -0.05 4.89
C LYS A 393 -34.77 -0.30 3.49
N LEU A 394 -34.34 -1.38 2.83
CA LEU A 394 -34.83 -1.77 1.51
C LEU A 394 -36.09 -2.64 1.57
N ALA A 395 -36.52 -3.08 2.75
CA ALA A 395 -37.75 -3.84 2.91
C ALA A 395 -38.95 -3.05 2.37
N GLY A 396 -39.73 -3.68 1.48
CA GLY A 396 -40.87 -3.04 0.82
C GLY A 396 -40.51 -2.04 -0.30
N SER A 397 -39.23 -1.82 -0.59
CA SER A 397 -38.79 -0.89 -1.65
C SER A 397 -38.81 -1.49 -3.07
N GLY A 398 -39.17 -2.76 -3.20
CA GLY A 398 -39.10 -3.52 -4.47
C GLY A 398 -37.70 -4.02 -4.83
N VAL A 399 -36.73 -3.92 -3.93
CA VAL A 399 -35.38 -4.50 -4.07
C VAL A 399 -35.24 -5.66 -3.11
N LYS A 400 -34.81 -6.83 -3.60
CA LYS A 400 -34.50 -7.99 -2.76
C LYS A 400 -33.06 -7.94 -2.32
N VAL A 401 -32.81 -8.19 -1.03
CA VAL A 401 -31.45 -8.27 -0.48
C VAL A 401 -31.16 -9.72 -0.13
N ALA A 402 -29.98 -10.20 -0.52
CA ALA A 402 -29.61 -11.60 -0.40
C ALA A 402 -28.14 -11.79 -0.09
N ARG A 403 -27.81 -13.00 0.37
CA ARG A 403 -26.45 -13.48 0.63
C ARG A 403 -26.19 -14.79 -0.10
N PHE A 404 -24.97 -14.98 -0.58
CA PHE A 404 -24.49 -16.23 -1.16
C PHE A 404 -23.13 -16.59 -0.56
N ARG A 405 -23.09 -17.73 0.12
CA ARG A 405 -21.86 -18.27 0.67
C ARG A 405 -21.01 -18.84 -0.48
N ALA A 406 -19.92 -18.15 -0.82
CA ALA A 406 -19.13 -18.42 -2.02
C ALA A 406 -17.72 -18.96 -1.71
N ASP A 407 -17.50 -19.51 -0.51
CA ASP A 407 -16.29 -20.25 -0.14
C ASP A 407 -16.39 -21.76 -0.46
N GLY A 408 -15.35 -22.52 -0.11
CA GLY A 408 -15.31 -23.97 -0.35
C GLY A 408 -15.51 -24.34 -1.82
N GLU A 409 -16.41 -25.29 -2.07
CA GLU A 409 -16.73 -25.81 -3.41
C GLU A 409 -17.39 -24.78 -4.34
N GLN A 410 -17.97 -23.71 -3.79
CA GLN A 410 -18.64 -22.67 -4.58
C GLN A 410 -17.66 -21.62 -5.13
N LYS A 411 -16.44 -21.55 -4.57
CA LYS A 411 -15.46 -20.53 -4.93
C LYS A 411 -15.08 -20.54 -6.42
N PRO A 412 -14.77 -21.68 -7.06
CA PRO A 412 -14.43 -21.68 -8.49
C PRO A 412 -15.56 -21.16 -9.38
N PHE A 413 -16.81 -21.53 -9.07
CA PHE A 413 -17.98 -21.03 -9.78
C PHE A 413 -18.14 -19.51 -9.60
N ALA A 414 -18.04 -19.01 -8.38
CA ALA A 414 -18.15 -17.59 -8.10
C ALA A 414 -17.04 -16.76 -8.76
N GLN A 415 -15.82 -17.30 -8.85
CA GLN A 415 -14.71 -16.66 -9.57
C GLN A 415 -14.98 -16.56 -11.07
N ALA A 416 -15.49 -17.65 -11.67
CA ALA A 416 -15.77 -17.72 -13.10
C ALA A 416 -16.98 -16.86 -13.53
N GLU A 417 -18.08 -16.95 -12.79
CA GLU A 417 -19.39 -16.43 -13.23
C GLU A 417 -19.83 -15.14 -12.52
N LEU A 418 -19.30 -14.90 -11.31
CA LEU A 418 -19.79 -13.83 -10.41
C LEU A 418 -18.73 -12.76 -10.12
N GLN A 419 -17.64 -12.73 -10.89
CA GLN A 419 -16.58 -11.72 -10.75
C GLN A 419 -15.98 -11.67 -9.32
N LEU A 420 -16.02 -12.80 -8.59
CA LEU A 420 -15.42 -12.91 -7.26
C LEU A 420 -13.89 -12.91 -7.39
N GLN A 421 -13.19 -11.92 -6.84
CA GLN A 421 -11.74 -12.01 -6.63
C GLN A 421 -11.41 -12.09 -5.13
N SER A 422 -12.21 -11.44 -4.28
CA SER A 422 -12.15 -11.54 -2.82
C SER A 422 -13.51 -11.27 -2.17
N PHE A 423 -13.60 -11.51 -0.86
CA PHE A 423 -14.81 -11.27 -0.06
C PHE A 423 -14.74 -9.96 0.74
N PRO A 424 -15.88 -9.32 1.07
CA PRO A 424 -17.15 -9.48 0.40
C PRO A 424 -17.11 -8.91 -1.03
N THR A 425 -17.81 -9.56 -1.95
CA THR A 425 -18.13 -8.98 -3.27
C THR A 425 -19.61 -8.70 -3.31
N VAL A 426 -20.02 -7.46 -3.61
CA VAL A 426 -21.43 -7.08 -3.69
C VAL A 426 -21.81 -6.88 -5.15
N LEU A 427 -22.91 -7.53 -5.57
CA LEU A 427 -23.45 -7.49 -6.92
C LEU A 427 -24.90 -7.01 -6.88
N LEU A 428 -25.24 -6.08 -7.76
CA LEU A 428 -26.63 -5.76 -8.08
C LEU A 428 -27.02 -6.50 -9.36
N PHE A 429 -28.09 -7.29 -9.29
CA PHE A 429 -28.74 -7.93 -10.43
C PHE A 429 -29.98 -7.12 -10.82
N PRO A 430 -29.94 -6.28 -11.86
CA PRO A 430 -31.05 -5.41 -12.23
C PRO A 430 -32.22 -6.21 -12.82
N SER A 431 -33.46 -5.76 -12.66
CA SER A 431 -34.66 -6.50 -13.09
C SER A 431 -34.68 -6.90 -14.57
N ARG A 432 -34.07 -6.10 -15.47
CA ARG A 432 -34.19 -6.27 -16.93
C ARG A 432 -32.90 -6.68 -17.66
N THR A 433 -31.80 -6.92 -16.94
CA THR A 433 -30.50 -7.24 -17.57
C THR A 433 -29.81 -8.42 -16.89
N ALA A 434 -29.32 -9.40 -17.65
CA ALA A 434 -28.70 -10.61 -17.09
C ALA A 434 -27.39 -10.34 -16.38
N ARG A 435 -26.65 -9.32 -16.82
CA ARG A 435 -25.34 -9.03 -16.25
C ARG A 435 -25.48 -8.39 -14.87
N PRO A 436 -24.85 -8.97 -13.83
CA PRO A 436 -24.73 -8.29 -12.55
C PRO A 436 -23.77 -7.10 -12.67
N ILE A 437 -24.09 -6.05 -11.94
CA ILE A 437 -23.26 -4.85 -11.79
C ILE A 437 -22.53 -4.96 -10.44
N LYS A 438 -21.20 -5.03 -10.49
CA LYS A 438 -20.37 -5.07 -9.29
C LYS A 438 -20.35 -3.71 -8.61
N TYR A 439 -20.54 -3.68 -7.29
CA TYR A 439 -20.41 -2.48 -6.49
C TYR A 439 -18.93 -2.06 -6.43
N PRO A 440 -18.55 -0.90 -6.98
CA PRO A 440 -17.14 -0.59 -7.23
C PRO A 440 -16.42 0.03 -6.03
N SER A 441 -17.14 0.56 -5.05
CA SER A 441 -16.54 1.25 -3.91
C SER A 441 -16.02 0.28 -2.85
N GLU A 442 -15.14 0.73 -1.97
CA GLU A 442 -14.73 -0.02 -0.77
C GLU A 442 -15.53 0.35 0.47
N LYS A 443 -16.29 1.44 0.43
CA LYS A 443 -17.19 1.83 1.52
C LYS A 443 -18.34 0.84 1.63
N ARG A 444 -18.44 0.19 2.79
CA ARG A 444 -19.46 -0.84 3.08
C ARG A 444 -20.52 -0.37 4.08
N ASP A 445 -20.60 0.93 4.33
CA ASP A 445 -21.65 1.55 5.13
C ASP A 445 -23.00 1.58 4.40
N VAL A 446 -24.06 1.74 5.19
CA VAL A 446 -25.46 1.73 4.74
C VAL A 446 -25.72 2.78 3.67
N ASP A 447 -25.22 4.01 3.86
CA ASP A 447 -25.48 5.13 2.97
C ASP A 447 -24.85 4.91 1.58
N SER A 448 -23.60 4.41 1.55
CA SER A 448 -22.90 4.12 0.30
C SER A 448 -23.57 2.99 -0.49
N LEU A 449 -24.01 1.93 0.21
CA LEU A 449 -24.75 0.81 -0.42
C LEU A 449 -26.15 1.24 -0.90
N LEU A 450 -26.88 2.04 -0.12
CA LEU A 450 -28.16 2.62 -0.53
C LEU A 450 -28.01 3.51 -1.76
N ALA A 451 -27.00 4.39 -1.76
CA ALA A 451 -26.74 5.27 -2.90
C ALA A 451 -26.48 4.47 -4.18
N PHE A 452 -25.71 3.37 -4.09
CA PHE A 452 -25.47 2.47 -5.21
C PHE A 452 -26.76 1.82 -5.72
N VAL A 453 -27.57 1.24 -4.83
CA VAL A 453 -28.85 0.61 -5.20
C VAL A 453 -29.81 1.64 -5.84
N ASN A 454 -29.95 2.81 -5.22
CA ASN A 454 -30.85 3.87 -5.68
C ASN A 454 -30.44 4.44 -7.04
N SER A 455 -29.15 4.44 -7.37
CA SER A 455 -28.64 4.94 -8.64
C SER A 455 -28.89 4.00 -9.82
N LEU A 456 -29.24 2.74 -9.56
CA LEU A 456 -29.29 1.67 -10.57
C LEU A 456 -30.61 0.91 -10.64
N ARG A 457 -31.57 1.22 -9.75
CA ARG A 457 -32.87 0.53 -9.67
C ARG A 457 -33.95 1.14 -10.55
#